data_AF-A0A7V6BEQ0-F1
#
_entry.id   AF-A0A7V6BEQ0-F1
#
_cell.length_a   1.000
_cell.length_b   1.000
_cell.length_c   1.000
_cell.angle_alpha   90.00
_cell.angle_beta   90.00
_cell.angle_gamma   90.00
#
_symmetry.space_group_name_H-M   'P 1'
#
loop_
_entity.id
_entity.type
_entity.pdbx_description
1 polymer ?
#
loop_
_entity_poly.entity_id
_entity_poly.type
_entity_poly.pdbx_seq_one_letter_code
_entity_poly.pdbx_strand_id
1 'polypeptide(L)'
;MKAFIFKIPVLLSMTLHILKITRLTYPFLMILVAYVTAAQNPITMHYTIVKGMLIDECKICNKPVIPVQITGSFDLKLLSENPILIRYQITNLEAHSLDQSISYQLCGSGYFDIQGEVALTQSLQLEATLMTPQTNRKVFMYQEPQKPERLFPMISVKIIETNGTDLSTIKLDFFAAPIREILFSTAHGFTPADTNIGYVDNDDIIASSGRVLFKKTNIIETFEFAEPIPSIDAWDISPKANGEILFSLATDGVSKKIGSVTHDDILSSTGKRFLEGGILMGRLGLMPPTPHLGIDAFHFNSEDEFLFSIVNSGFSETQGITLNGADLLLSSGSLFLKSDKLLKNFSMPENVNKPNIDGFFLWPNGEIWFSLDSGFEDKNLGWISHGDILSSEGYVVLKNLDLLNHFSP
;
A
#
# COMPACT_ATOMS: atom_id res chain seq x y z
N MET A 1 0.39 -20.64 -13.70
CA MET A 1 0.33 -19.17 -13.51
C MET A 1 -0.47 -18.58 -14.66
N LYS A 2 -1.77 -18.34 -14.48
CA LYS A 2 -2.56 -17.54 -15.42
C LYS A 2 -2.34 -16.08 -15.01
N ALA A 3 -1.69 -15.30 -15.86
CA ALA A 3 -1.56 -13.86 -15.66
C ALA A 3 -2.96 -13.24 -15.74
N PHE A 4 -3.51 -12.82 -14.60
CA PHE A 4 -4.64 -11.92 -14.56
C PHE A 4 -4.12 -10.54 -14.95
N ILE A 5 -4.37 -10.16 -16.21
CA ILE A 5 -4.25 -8.76 -16.62
C ILE A 5 -5.39 -8.02 -15.93
N PHE A 6 -5.09 -7.33 -14.84
CA PHE A 6 -6.03 -6.43 -14.17
C PHE A 6 -6.34 -5.29 -15.14
N LYS A 7 -7.56 -5.29 -15.69
CA LYS A 7 -8.16 -4.08 -16.22
C LYS A 7 -8.46 -3.17 -15.03
N ILE A 8 -7.83 -2.00 -15.00
CA ILE A 8 -8.29 -0.87 -14.19
C ILE A 8 -9.76 -0.65 -14.58
N PRO A 9 -10.74 -0.69 -13.64
CA PRO A 9 -12.12 -0.49 -14.00
C PRO A 9 -12.32 1.00 -14.28
N VAL A 10 -12.37 1.35 -15.56
CA VAL A 10 -12.93 2.63 -15.99
C VAL A 10 -14.44 2.52 -15.86
N LEU A 11 -14.99 3.12 -14.79
CA LEU A 11 -16.43 3.26 -14.59
C LEU A 11 -17.05 4.03 -15.77
N LEU A 12 -17.92 3.38 -16.52
CA LEU A 12 -19.01 4.06 -17.23
C LEU A 12 -20.27 3.21 -17.10
N SER A 13 -21.10 3.55 -16.11
CA SER A 13 -22.46 3.05 -16.01
C SER A 13 -23.30 3.70 -17.12
N MET A 14 -23.67 2.93 -18.14
CA MET A 14 -24.72 3.31 -19.07
C MET A 14 -25.82 2.25 -19.05
N THR A 15 -26.93 2.60 -18.41
CA THR A 15 -28.19 1.86 -18.40
C THR A 15 -28.79 1.89 -19.81
N LEU A 16 -28.68 0.80 -20.56
CA LEU A 16 -29.36 0.66 -21.85
C LEU A 16 -30.78 0.09 -21.62
N HIS A 17 -31.80 0.95 -21.73
CA HIS A 17 -33.19 0.49 -21.84
C HIS A 17 -33.41 -0.13 -23.23
N ILE A 18 -33.57 -1.45 -23.28
CA ILE A 18 -33.91 -2.17 -24.52
C ILE A 18 -35.42 -1.97 -24.80
N LEU A 19 -35.73 -1.12 -25.78
CA LEU A 19 -37.05 -1.08 -26.41
C LEU A 19 -37.20 -2.33 -27.31
N LYS A 20 -38.17 -3.20 -27.02
CA LYS A 20 -38.56 -4.30 -27.91
C LYS A 20 -39.20 -3.71 -29.17
N ILE A 21 -38.49 -3.76 -30.30
CA ILE A 21 -39.05 -3.50 -31.63
C ILE A 21 -39.10 -4.83 -32.40
N THR A 22 -40.33 -5.25 -32.74
CA THR A 22 -40.64 -6.44 -33.52
C THR A 22 -40.36 -6.25 -35.01
N ARG A 23 -39.60 -7.22 -35.57
CA ARG A 23 -39.47 -7.66 -36.98
C ARG A 23 -39.96 -6.74 -38.10
N LEU A 24 -39.02 -6.27 -38.92
CA LEU A 24 -39.19 -6.15 -40.38
C LEU A 24 -37.81 -6.18 -41.08
N THR A 25 -37.82 -6.65 -42.32
CA THR A 25 -36.72 -7.23 -43.11
C THR A 25 -36.01 -6.25 -44.07
N TYR A 26 -34.68 -6.43 -44.21
CA TYR A 26 -33.72 -5.94 -45.26
C TYR A 26 -33.26 -4.44 -45.23
N PRO A 27 -32.11 -4.08 -45.88
CA PRO A 27 -30.71 -4.44 -45.55
C PRO A 27 -29.80 -3.20 -45.35
N PHE A 28 -28.62 -3.38 -44.74
CA PHE A 28 -27.53 -2.40 -44.62
C PHE A 28 -27.85 -1.03 -43.99
N LEU A 29 -27.75 -0.96 -42.66
CA LEU A 29 -27.50 0.28 -41.93
C LEU A 29 -26.03 0.28 -41.47
N MET A 30 -25.16 0.98 -42.19
CA MET A 30 -23.80 1.25 -41.73
C MET A 30 -23.86 2.42 -40.76
N ILE A 31 -23.90 2.15 -39.45
CA ILE A 31 -23.78 3.20 -38.43
C ILE A 31 -22.30 3.51 -38.28
N LEU A 32 -21.87 4.64 -38.84
CA LEU A 32 -20.55 5.19 -38.60
C LEU A 32 -20.58 5.87 -37.22
N VAL A 33 -20.27 5.11 -36.17
CA VAL A 33 -20.07 5.68 -34.82
C VAL A 33 -18.69 6.32 -34.81
N ALA A 34 -18.64 7.64 -35.03
CA ALA A 34 -17.46 8.42 -34.72
C ALA A 34 -17.29 8.41 -33.19
N TYR A 35 -16.38 7.57 -32.68
CA TYR A 35 -15.93 7.67 -31.30
C TYR A 35 -15.06 8.92 -31.19
N VAL A 36 -15.65 10.03 -30.76
CA VAL A 36 -14.88 11.10 -30.14
C VAL A 36 -14.49 10.57 -28.76
N THR A 37 -13.33 9.94 -28.66
CA THR A 37 -12.70 9.71 -27.35
C THR A 37 -12.36 11.10 -26.82
N ALA A 38 -13.20 11.64 -25.94
CA ALA A 38 -12.77 12.72 -25.08
C ALA A 38 -11.44 12.28 -24.47
N ALA A 39 -10.38 13.05 -24.71
CA ALA A 39 -9.08 12.82 -24.12
C ALA A 39 -9.28 12.85 -22.60
N GLN A 40 -9.44 11.67 -21.99
CA GLN A 40 -9.31 11.53 -20.55
C GLN A 40 -7.92 12.08 -20.25
N ASN A 41 -7.86 13.11 -19.41
CA ASN A 41 -6.57 13.63 -18.97
C ASN A 41 -5.77 12.42 -18.46
N PRO A 42 -4.58 12.17 -19.03
CA PRO A 42 -3.78 11.01 -18.63
C PRO A 42 -3.58 11.06 -17.11
N ILE A 43 -3.92 9.95 -16.45
CA ILE A 43 -3.81 9.82 -15.00
C ILE A 43 -2.34 9.99 -14.62
N THR A 44 -2.06 10.98 -13.78
CA THR A 44 -0.74 11.18 -13.16
C THR A 44 -0.76 10.55 -11.77
N MET A 45 0.14 9.62 -11.52
CA MET A 45 0.32 8.95 -10.24
C MET A 45 1.57 9.49 -9.54
N HIS A 46 1.47 9.78 -8.25
CA HIS A 46 2.62 10.15 -7.44
C HIS A 46 3.32 8.90 -6.93
N TYR A 47 4.65 8.89 -6.98
CA TYR A 47 5.50 7.81 -6.51
C TYR A 47 6.48 8.32 -5.46
N THR A 48 6.65 7.55 -4.39
CA THR A 48 7.68 7.77 -3.38
C THR A 48 8.78 6.72 -3.53
N ILE A 49 10.04 7.13 -3.42
CA ILE A 49 11.19 6.24 -3.33
C ILE A 49 11.22 5.69 -1.90
N VAL A 50 10.73 4.45 -1.73
CA VAL A 50 10.66 3.78 -0.42
C VAL A 50 12.01 3.23 0.01
N LYS A 51 12.89 2.94 -0.94
CA LYS A 51 14.27 2.51 -0.69
C LYS A 51 15.13 2.95 -1.85
N GLY A 52 16.21 3.67 -1.59
CA GLY A 52 17.13 4.07 -2.65
C GLY A 52 18.57 4.14 -2.19
N MET A 53 19.48 3.88 -3.12
CA MET A 53 20.91 4.03 -2.98
C MET A 53 21.48 4.78 -4.17
N LEU A 54 22.35 5.73 -3.89
CA LEU A 54 23.18 6.43 -4.85
C LEU A 54 24.64 6.06 -4.60
N ILE A 55 25.34 5.69 -5.66
CA ILE A 55 26.76 5.36 -5.63
C ILE A 55 27.49 6.29 -6.60
N ASP A 56 28.49 7.01 -6.11
CA ASP A 56 29.42 7.79 -6.92
C ASP A 56 30.76 7.03 -7.02
N GLU A 57 31.00 6.44 -8.18
CA GLU A 57 32.17 5.60 -8.42
C GLU A 57 33.27 6.40 -9.13
N CYS A 58 34.47 6.46 -8.52
CA CYS A 58 35.68 6.87 -9.23
C CYS A 58 36.51 5.63 -9.61
N LYS A 59 36.61 5.36 -10.91
CA LYS A 59 37.27 4.16 -11.45
C LYS A 59 38.79 4.18 -11.28
N ILE A 60 39.41 5.36 -11.20
CA ILE A 60 40.88 5.52 -11.15
C ILE A 60 41.42 6.00 -9.79
N CYS A 61 40.56 6.40 -8.85
CA CYS A 61 41.01 7.06 -7.62
C CYS A 61 41.43 6.10 -6.49
N ASN A 62 41.25 4.79 -6.64
CA ASN A 62 41.33 3.81 -5.52
C ASN A 62 40.51 4.25 -4.28
N LYS A 63 39.49 5.10 -4.48
CA LYS A 63 38.64 5.59 -3.40
C LYS A 63 37.62 4.49 -3.07
N PRO A 64 37.42 4.15 -1.78
CA PRO A 64 36.33 3.27 -1.40
C PRO A 64 34.99 3.79 -1.92
N VAL A 65 34.21 2.90 -2.51
CA VAL A 65 32.85 3.19 -2.96
C VAL A 65 31.95 3.25 -1.73
N ILE A 66 31.36 4.43 -1.48
CA ILE A 66 30.47 4.65 -0.34
C ILE A 66 29.05 4.78 -0.88
N PRO A 67 28.17 3.77 -0.67
CA PRO A 67 26.76 3.88 -1.02
C PRO A 67 26.09 4.89 -0.07
N VAL A 68 25.28 5.78 -0.65
CA VAL A 68 24.52 6.79 0.08
C VAL A 68 23.04 6.46 -0.02
N GLN A 69 22.36 6.34 1.10
CA GLN A 69 20.92 6.14 1.10
C GLN A 69 20.22 7.42 0.65
N ILE A 70 19.21 7.27 -0.19
CA ILE A 70 18.40 8.37 -0.71
C ILE A 70 16.92 8.10 -0.50
N THR A 71 16.16 9.18 -0.39
CA THR A 71 14.69 9.20 -0.45
C THR A 71 14.25 10.25 -1.46
N GLY A 72 12.98 10.28 -1.80
CA GLY A 72 12.47 11.21 -2.79
C GLY A 72 11.13 10.81 -3.38
N SER A 73 10.75 11.51 -4.44
CA SER A 73 9.50 11.27 -5.14
C SER A 73 9.59 11.64 -6.61
N PHE A 74 8.60 11.20 -7.38
CA PHE A 74 8.36 11.64 -8.75
C PHE A 74 6.91 11.41 -9.13
N ASP A 75 6.47 12.03 -10.22
CA ASP A 75 5.18 11.79 -10.82
C ASP A 75 5.33 10.93 -12.07
N LEU A 76 4.44 9.94 -12.22
CA LEU A 76 4.39 9.03 -13.35
C LEU A 76 3.09 9.26 -14.15
N LYS A 77 3.23 9.65 -15.41
CA LYS A 77 2.11 9.98 -16.30
C LYS A 77 2.08 9.04 -17.50
N LEU A 78 0.95 8.36 -17.73
CA LEU A 78 0.79 7.49 -18.91
C LEU A 78 0.82 8.34 -20.20
N LEU A 79 1.71 8.01 -21.13
CA LEU A 79 1.80 8.67 -22.44
C LEU A 79 1.16 7.84 -23.54
N SER A 80 1.43 6.54 -23.56
CA SER A 80 0.85 5.63 -24.53
C SER A 80 0.77 4.21 -23.98
N GLU A 81 -0.25 3.49 -24.42
CA GLU A 81 -0.45 2.08 -24.10
C GLU A 81 -0.85 1.36 -25.39
N ASN A 82 -0.08 0.34 -25.75
CA ASN A 82 -0.42 -0.60 -26.80
C ASN A 82 -0.02 -2.02 -26.36
N PRO A 83 -0.43 -3.07 -27.09
CA PRO A 83 -0.18 -4.45 -26.67
C PRO A 83 1.28 -4.85 -26.47
N ILE A 84 2.24 -4.08 -26.99
CA ILE A 84 3.67 -4.40 -26.97
C ILE A 84 4.44 -3.46 -26.02
N LEU A 85 3.98 -2.21 -25.87
CA LEU A 85 4.66 -1.16 -25.11
C LEU A 85 3.64 -0.29 -24.36
N ILE A 86 3.91 -0.11 -23.06
CA ILE A 86 3.33 0.93 -22.23
C ILE A 86 4.43 1.91 -21.87
N ARG A 87 4.25 3.18 -22.20
CA ARG A 87 5.23 4.25 -21.94
C ARG A 87 4.66 5.27 -20.97
N TYR A 88 5.45 5.57 -19.96
CA TYR A 88 5.18 6.60 -18.98
C TYR A 88 6.22 7.71 -19.06
N GLN A 89 5.79 8.94 -18.77
CA GLN A 89 6.66 10.07 -18.49
C GLN A 89 6.90 10.14 -16.98
N ILE A 90 8.17 10.31 -16.61
CA ILE A 90 8.55 10.70 -15.26
C ILE A 90 8.72 12.21 -15.24
N THR A 91 8.06 12.88 -14.31
CA THR A 91 8.18 14.32 -14.07
C THR A 91 8.40 14.60 -12.59
N ASN A 92 8.90 15.79 -12.26
CA ASN A 92 9.10 16.22 -10.88
C ASN A 92 9.92 15.21 -10.06
N LEU A 93 10.89 14.54 -10.68
CA LEU A 93 11.81 13.69 -9.93
C LEU A 93 12.61 14.59 -9.01
N GLU A 94 12.55 14.28 -7.72
CA GLU A 94 13.38 14.85 -6.68
C GLU A 94 13.82 13.73 -5.75
N ALA A 95 15.13 13.53 -5.64
CA ALA A 95 15.72 12.62 -4.67
C ALA A 95 16.84 13.32 -3.92
N HIS A 96 17.00 13.00 -2.65
CA HIS A 96 18.04 13.56 -1.79
C HIS A 96 18.59 12.51 -0.84
N SER A 97 19.83 12.71 -0.40
CA SER A 97 20.46 11.86 0.60
C SER A 97 19.79 12.01 1.97
N LEU A 98 19.66 10.88 2.67
CA LEU A 98 19.18 10.87 4.05
C LEU A 98 20.25 11.35 5.03
N ASP A 99 21.52 11.09 4.73
CA ASP A 99 22.65 11.54 5.53
C ASP A 99 23.00 12.99 5.20
N GLN A 100 22.82 13.89 6.18
CA GLN A 100 23.13 15.31 6.04
C GLN A 100 24.63 15.59 5.84
N SER A 101 25.51 14.66 6.23
CA SER A 101 26.96 14.81 6.05
C SER A 101 27.42 14.61 4.59
N ILE A 102 26.63 13.88 3.79
CA ILE A 102 26.87 13.66 2.37
C ILE A 102 25.68 14.19 1.59
N SER A 103 25.75 15.44 1.12
CA SER A 103 24.63 16.06 0.40
C SER A 103 24.65 15.73 -1.10
N TYR A 104 23.71 14.88 -1.51
CA TYR A 104 23.34 14.69 -2.91
C TYR A 104 21.89 15.11 -3.08
N GLN A 105 21.60 15.88 -4.12
CA GLN A 105 20.23 16.14 -4.58
C GLN A 105 20.16 15.90 -6.08
N LEU A 106 19.14 15.18 -6.52
CA LEU A 106 18.91 14.80 -7.90
C LEU A 106 17.53 15.28 -8.32
N CYS A 107 17.47 16.20 -9.28
CA CYS A 107 16.19 16.68 -9.81
C CYS A 107 16.11 16.45 -11.33
N GLY A 108 14.99 15.96 -11.85
CA GLY A 108 14.92 15.64 -13.27
C GLY A 108 13.58 15.15 -13.80
N SER A 109 13.65 14.55 -14.99
CA SER A 109 12.53 13.93 -15.68
C SER A 109 13.02 12.81 -16.59
N GLY A 110 12.11 12.02 -17.14
CA GLY A 110 12.51 10.88 -17.95
C GLY A 110 11.34 10.06 -18.48
N TYR A 111 11.65 8.83 -18.86
CA TYR A 111 10.69 7.86 -19.38
C TYR A 111 10.87 6.51 -18.72
N PHE A 112 9.75 5.87 -18.43
CA PHE A 112 9.69 4.50 -17.94
C PHE A 112 8.83 3.69 -18.90
N ASP A 113 9.40 2.61 -19.42
CA ASP A 113 8.76 1.75 -20.40
C ASP A 113 8.55 0.36 -19.82
N ILE A 114 7.35 -0.18 -20.01
CA ILE A 114 7.01 -1.58 -19.79
C ILE A 114 6.77 -2.19 -21.17
N GLN A 115 7.52 -3.23 -21.52
CA GLN A 115 7.42 -3.89 -22.80
C GLN A 115 7.06 -5.36 -22.63
N GLY A 116 6.32 -5.95 -23.57
CA GLY A 116 6.21 -7.40 -23.62
C GLY A 116 5.07 -7.96 -24.48
N GLU A 117 5.42 -8.52 -25.64
CA GLU A 117 4.58 -9.46 -26.38
C GLU A 117 4.83 -10.92 -25.91
N VAL A 118 6.10 -11.25 -25.63
CA VAL A 118 6.56 -12.60 -25.26
C VAL A 118 7.10 -12.66 -23.82
N ALA A 119 7.79 -11.61 -23.38
CA ALA A 119 8.33 -11.50 -22.02
C ALA A 119 8.18 -10.06 -21.52
N LEU A 120 7.74 -9.93 -20.27
CA LEU A 120 7.64 -8.63 -19.60
C LEU A 120 9.05 -8.10 -19.29
N THR A 121 9.37 -6.92 -19.79
CA THR A 121 10.61 -6.18 -19.52
C THR A 121 10.33 -4.74 -19.14
N GLN A 122 11.26 -4.12 -18.42
CA GLN A 122 11.20 -2.72 -18.02
C GLN A 122 12.51 -2.01 -18.35
N SER A 123 12.42 -0.75 -18.77
CA SER A 123 13.57 0.13 -18.97
C SER A 123 13.28 1.53 -18.45
N LEU A 124 14.34 2.21 -18.01
CA LEU A 124 14.25 3.57 -17.50
C LEU A 124 15.32 4.46 -18.13
N GLN A 125 14.92 5.67 -18.52
CA GLN A 125 15.81 6.73 -18.95
C GLN A 125 15.53 7.99 -18.13
N LEU A 126 16.58 8.63 -17.60
CA LEU A 126 16.47 9.91 -16.88
C LEU A 126 17.43 10.95 -17.46
N GLU A 127 16.92 12.18 -17.60
CA GLU A 127 17.73 13.40 -17.67
C GLU A 127 17.54 14.13 -16.34
N ALA A 128 18.62 14.26 -15.58
CA ALA A 128 18.58 14.89 -14.27
C ALA A 128 19.77 15.84 -14.05
N THR A 129 19.64 16.69 -13.05
CA THR A 129 20.70 17.53 -12.52
C THR A 129 21.09 16.97 -11.16
N LEU A 130 22.35 16.54 -11.05
CA LEU A 130 22.95 16.19 -9.77
C LEU A 130 23.55 17.44 -9.14
N MET A 131 23.12 17.76 -7.93
CA MET A 131 23.61 18.85 -7.12
C MET A 131 24.36 18.27 -5.92
N THR A 132 25.56 18.82 -5.70
CA THR A 132 26.45 18.53 -4.58
C THR A 132 26.98 19.85 -4.03
N PRO A 133 27.59 19.89 -2.84
CA PRO A 133 28.19 21.12 -2.34
C PRO A 133 29.29 21.71 -3.25
N GLN A 134 29.90 20.88 -4.12
CA GLN A 134 31.01 21.28 -4.98
C GLN A 134 30.58 21.58 -6.41
N THR A 135 29.52 20.95 -6.92
CA THR A 135 29.13 21.07 -8.33
C THR A 135 27.66 20.75 -8.57
N ASN A 136 27.10 21.39 -9.60
CA ASN A 136 25.83 21.05 -10.21
C ASN A 136 26.10 20.61 -11.64
N ARG A 137 25.76 19.36 -11.99
CA ARG A 137 26.02 18.82 -13.32
C ARG A 137 24.85 18.01 -13.87
N LYS A 138 24.69 18.05 -15.19
CA LYS A 138 23.74 17.19 -15.89
C LYS A 138 24.22 15.74 -15.90
N VAL A 139 23.30 14.84 -15.61
CA VAL A 139 23.49 13.39 -15.66
C VAL A 139 22.42 12.77 -16.55
N PHE A 140 22.86 11.95 -17.49
CA PHE A 140 21.99 11.13 -18.32
C PHE A 140 22.12 9.71 -17.83
N MET A 141 21.01 9.09 -17.43
CA MET A 141 21.02 7.74 -16.90
C MET A 141 20.14 6.84 -17.74
N TYR A 142 20.58 5.60 -17.91
CA TYR A 142 19.85 4.61 -18.68
C TYR A 142 19.98 3.22 -18.06
N GLN A 143 18.89 2.46 -18.15
CA GLN A 143 18.84 1.03 -17.92
C GLN A 143 18.24 0.37 -19.16
N GLU A 144 19.00 -0.55 -19.73
CA GLU A 144 18.54 -1.41 -20.82
C GLU A 144 17.29 -2.20 -20.41
N PRO A 145 16.44 -2.67 -21.34
CA PRO A 145 15.29 -3.51 -21.00
C PRO A 145 15.70 -4.77 -20.24
N GLN A 146 15.20 -4.95 -19.03
CA GLN A 146 15.48 -6.12 -18.19
C GLN A 146 14.19 -6.73 -17.67
N LYS A 147 14.24 -8.01 -17.26
CA LYS A 147 13.13 -8.64 -16.54
C LYS A 147 12.89 -7.85 -15.24
N PRO A 148 11.65 -7.44 -14.93
CA PRO A 148 11.36 -6.74 -13.70
C PRO A 148 11.74 -7.56 -12.47
N GLU A 149 12.44 -6.94 -11.54
CA GLU A 149 12.59 -7.47 -10.18
C GLU A 149 11.28 -7.36 -9.41
N ARG A 150 10.42 -6.38 -9.75
CA ARG A 150 9.13 -6.13 -9.13
C ARG A 150 8.03 -5.85 -10.16
N LEU A 151 6.85 -6.41 -9.90
CA LEU A 151 5.70 -6.22 -10.76
C LEU A 151 5.07 -4.84 -10.53
N PHE A 152 4.70 -4.18 -11.64
CA PHE A 152 3.95 -2.93 -11.63
C PHE A 152 2.65 -3.09 -10.80
N PRO A 153 2.27 -2.14 -9.93
CA PRO A 153 2.71 -0.74 -9.92
C PRO A 153 3.97 -0.45 -9.11
N MET A 154 4.66 -1.46 -8.56
CA MET A 154 5.97 -1.23 -7.94
C MET A 154 7.04 -1.06 -9.01
N ILE A 155 7.91 -0.07 -8.81
CA ILE A 155 9.05 0.21 -9.70
C ILE A 155 10.32 -0.20 -8.97
N SER A 156 11.18 -0.93 -9.68
CA SER A 156 12.50 -1.35 -9.22
C SER A 156 13.50 -1.17 -10.33
N VAL A 157 14.44 -0.25 -10.14
CA VAL A 157 15.34 0.18 -11.21
C VAL A 157 16.76 0.31 -10.73
N LYS A 158 17.68 -0.14 -11.59
CA LYS A 158 19.13 -0.01 -11.44
C LYS A 158 19.64 0.68 -12.68
N ILE A 159 19.89 1.98 -12.56
CA ILE A 159 20.27 2.83 -13.69
C ILE A 159 21.69 3.38 -13.49
N ILE A 160 22.40 3.53 -14.60
CA ILE A 160 23.80 3.96 -14.60
C ILE A 160 23.91 5.22 -15.46
N GLU A 161 24.74 6.14 -15.01
CA GLU A 161 25.10 7.33 -15.77
C GLU A 161 25.86 6.97 -17.05
N THR A 162 25.41 7.47 -18.20
CA THR A 162 25.99 7.21 -19.52
C THR A 162 27.02 8.26 -19.93
N ASN A 163 26.96 9.47 -19.36
CA ASN A 163 27.90 10.56 -19.60
C ASN A 163 28.87 10.80 -18.43
N GLY A 164 29.08 9.79 -17.59
CA GLY A 164 30.05 9.82 -16.49
C GLY A 164 31.49 9.89 -16.97
N THR A 165 32.40 10.18 -16.05
CA THR A 165 33.85 10.20 -16.28
C THR A 165 34.54 9.11 -15.45
N ASP A 166 35.81 8.85 -15.71
CA ASP A 166 36.61 7.95 -14.86
C ASP A 166 36.78 8.45 -13.41
N LEU A 167 36.53 9.75 -13.18
CA LEU A 167 36.58 10.38 -11.87
C LEU A 167 35.24 10.33 -11.10
N SER A 168 34.12 10.19 -11.81
CA SER A 168 32.78 10.11 -11.21
C SER A 168 31.81 9.53 -12.23
N THR A 169 31.20 8.41 -11.86
CA THR A 169 30.07 7.79 -12.55
C THR A 169 29.00 7.48 -11.51
N ILE A 170 27.81 8.05 -11.67
CA ILE A 170 26.69 7.79 -10.76
C ILE A 170 25.99 6.49 -11.13
N LYS A 171 25.71 5.67 -10.11
CA LYS A 171 24.77 4.54 -10.19
C LYS A 171 23.64 4.79 -9.20
N LEU A 172 22.43 4.53 -9.63
CA LEU A 172 21.23 4.71 -8.83
C LEU A 172 20.46 3.39 -8.80
N ASP A 173 20.16 2.91 -7.60
CA ASP A 173 19.37 1.71 -7.34
C ASP A 173 18.22 2.08 -6.42
N PHE A 174 16.98 2.01 -6.89
CA PHE A 174 15.84 2.36 -6.06
C PHE A 174 14.58 1.56 -6.33
N PHE A 175 13.78 1.45 -5.27
CA PHE A 175 12.42 0.97 -5.28
C PHE A 175 11.47 2.13 -5.02
N ALA A 176 10.43 2.23 -5.85
CA ALA A 176 9.40 3.23 -5.69
C ALA A 176 8.00 2.59 -5.74
N ALA A 177 7.09 3.17 -4.97
CA ALA A 177 5.70 2.74 -4.85
C ALA A 177 4.76 3.92 -5.10
N PRO A 178 3.55 3.70 -5.65
CA PRO A 178 2.59 4.75 -5.95
C PRO A 178 1.85 5.24 -4.69
N ILE A 179 2.59 5.61 -3.66
CA ILE A 179 2.07 6.15 -2.40
C ILE A 179 2.26 7.65 -2.36
N ARG A 180 1.32 8.36 -1.74
CA ARG A 180 1.48 9.77 -1.37
C ARG A 180 1.81 9.93 0.11
N GLU A 181 1.11 9.15 0.92
CA GLU A 181 1.24 9.11 2.35
C GLU A 181 0.74 7.76 2.84
N ILE A 182 1.20 7.38 4.03
CA ILE A 182 0.65 6.24 4.76
C ILE A 182 -0.28 6.79 5.82
N LEU A 183 -1.48 6.23 5.88
CA LEU A 183 -2.43 6.51 6.94
C LEU A 183 -2.32 5.40 7.98
N PHE A 184 -2.27 5.77 9.25
CA PHE A 184 -2.09 4.84 10.36
C PHE A 184 -2.68 5.41 11.66
N SER A 185 -2.72 4.58 12.69
CA SER A 185 -3.10 4.96 14.05
C SER A 185 -2.03 4.48 15.03
N THR A 186 -2.04 5.01 16.24
CA THR A 186 -1.08 4.63 17.28
C THR A 186 -1.79 3.97 18.46
N ALA A 187 -1.16 2.93 19.02
CA ALA A 187 -1.64 2.26 20.23
C ALA A 187 -1.62 3.16 21.48
N HIS A 188 -0.78 4.19 21.45
CA HIS A 188 -0.66 5.18 22.53
C HIS A 188 -0.71 6.59 21.94
N GLY A 189 -1.31 7.52 22.68
CA GLY A 189 -1.27 8.92 22.30
C GLY A 189 0.09 9.57 22.56
N PHE A 190 0.33 10.70 21.91
CA PHE A 190 1.60 11.43 21.96
C PHE A 190 1.39 12.94 21.76
N THR A 191 2.42 13.73 22.08
CA THR A 191 2.40 15.19 21.89
C THR A 191 3.41 15.56 20.79
N PRO A 192 2.96 15.98 19.61
CA PRO A 192 3.84 16.43 18.53
C PRO A 192 4.66 17.67 18.95
N ALA A 193 5.85 17.84 18.37
CA ALA A 193 6.65 19.05 18.55
C ALA A 193 5.96 20.31 17.99
N ASP A 194 5.20 20.17 16.90
CA ASP A 194 4.34 21.25 16.41
C ASP A 194 3.10 21.39 17.31
N THR A 195 3.13 22.43 18.15
CA THR A 195 2.05 22.74 19.09
C THR A 195 0.71 23.03 18.42
N ASN A 196 0.67 23.32 17.12
CA ASN A 196 -0.58 23.56 16.38
C ASN A 196 -1.36 22.27 16.13
N ILE A 197 -0.71 21.11 16.14
CA ILE A 197 -1.36 19.81 15.95
C ILE A 197 -2.14 19.41 17.22
N GLY A 198 -1.63 19.81 18.40
CA GLY A 198 -2.15 19.41 19.69
C GLY A 198 -1.89 17.92 19.99
N TYR A 199 -2.38 17.45 21.15
CA TYR A 199 -2.25 16.04 21.54
C TYR A 199 -2.95 15.12 20.51
N VAL A 200 -2.22 14.09 20.08
CA VAL A 200 -2.74 13.01 19.25
C VAL A 200 -3.11 11.86 20.17
N ASP A 201 -4.39 11.49 20.18
CA ASP A 201 -4.86 10.41 21.04
C ASP A 201 -4.57 9.04 20.40
N ASN A 202 -4.63 7.97 21.20
CA ASN A 202 -4.64 6.64 20.63
C ASN A 202 -5.87 6.48 19.72
N ASP A 203 -5.68 5.76 18.62
CA ASP A 203 -6.66 5.51 17.56
C ASP A 203 -7.12 6.74 16.75
N ASP A 204 -6.46 7.90 16.92
CA ASP A 204 -6.55 8.96 15.91
C ASP A 204 -6.02 8.42 14.56
N ILE A 205 -6.68 8.77 13.46
CA ILE A 205 -6.19 8.45 12.11
C ILE A 205 -5.30 9.60 11.67
N ILE A 206 -4.01 9.29 11.52
CA ILE A 206 -2.97 10.24 11.18
C ILE A 206 -2.27 9.84 9.89
N ALA A 207 -1.66 10.83 9.24
CA ALA A 207 -0.88 10.64 8.04
C ALA A 207 0.61 10.75 8.34
N SER A 208 1.42 9.95 7.66
CA SER A 208 2.90 10.00 7.72
C SER A 208 3.48 11.35 7.32
N SER A 209 2.67 12.23 6.73
CA SER A 209 3.01 13.62 6.41
C SER A 209 2.86 14.60 7.59
N GLY A 210 2.61 14.13 8.81
CA GLY A 210 2.46 14.99 10.00
C GLY A 210 1.06 15.62 10.17
N ARG A 211 0.01 14.99 9.64
CA ARG A 211 -1.37 15.51 9.72
C ARG A 211 -2.26 14.59 10.54
N VAL A 212 -3.14 15.16 11.34
CA VAL A 212 -4.26 14.44 11.95
C VAL A 212 -5.46 14.58 11.04
N LEU A 213 -5.95 13.45 10.51
CA LEU A 213 -7.08 13.43 9.57
C LEU A 213 -8.41 13.26 10.28
N PHE A 214 -8.46 12.33 11.23
CA PHE A 214 -9.67 12.04 11.99
C PHE A 214 -9.33 11.81 13.46
N LYS A 215 -10.10 12.45 14.33
CA LYS A 215 -10.01 12.23 15.77
C LYS A 215 -10.88 11.04 16.17
N LYS A 216 -10.37 10.16 17.05
CA LYS A 216 -11.12 9.02 17.59
C LYS A 216 -12.48 9.45 18.15
N THR A 217 -12.50 10.57 18.88
CA THR A 217 -13.73 11.13 19.48
C THR A 217 -14.81 11.37 18.43
N ASN A 218 -14.45 11.91 17.26
CA ASN A 218 -15.41 12.17 16.19
C ASN A 218 -16.00 10.88 15.58
N ILE A 219 -15.26 9.78 15.62
CA ILE A 219 -15.71 8.48 15.10
C ILE A 219 -16.61 7.79 16.13
N ILE A 220 -16.16 7.73 17.38
CA ILE A 220 -16.80 6.93 18.44
C ILE A 220 -18.01 7.63 19.07
N GLU A 221 -17.97 8.95 19.25
CA GLU A 221 -19.07 9.70 19.91
C GLU A 221 -20.41 9.52 19.19
N THR A 222 -20.40 9.28 17.88
CA THR A 222 -21.60 9.03 17.06
C THR A 222 -22.42 7.81 17.50
N PHE A 223 -21.82 6.93 18.31
CA PHE A 223 -22.46 5.73 18.84
C PHE A 223 -22.92 5.86 20.30
N GLU A 224 -22.49 6.90 21.02
CA GLU A 224 -22.82 7.08 22.45
C GLU A 224 -22.58 5.81 23.29
N PHE A 225 -21.36 5.25 23.21
CA PHE A 225 -21.00 4.09 24.02
C PHE A 225 -21.08 4.38 25.52
N ALA A 226 -21.50 3.38 26.29
CA ALA A 226 -21.37 3.40 27.74
C ALA A 226 -19.91 3.21 28.15
N GLU A 227 -19.53 3.77 29.29
CA GLU A 227 -18.17 3.61 29.84
C GLU A 227 -17.90 2.15 30.29
N PRO A 228 -16.67 1.63 30.07
CA PRO A 228 -15.55 2.28 29.40
C PRO A 228 -15.76 2.37 27.87
N ILE A 229 -15.42 3.51 27.29
CA ILE A 229 -15.47 3.70 25.83
C ILE A 229 -14.46 2.73 25.16
N PRO A 230 -14.90 1.85 24.23
CA PRO A 230 -14.02 0.91 23.55
C PRO A 230 -13.05 1.64 22.60
N SER A 231 -11.84 1.10 22.41
CA SER A 231 -10.89 1.56 21.40
C SER A 231 -11.20 0.99 20.02
N ILE A 232 -10.63 1.60 18.97
CA ILE A 232 -10.67 1.08 17.60
C ILE A 232 -9.51 0.11 17.42
N ASP A 233 -9.77 -1.05 16.81
CA ASP A 233 -8.74 -2.07 16.50
C ASP A 233 -8.34 -1.95 15.03
N ALA A 234 -9.29 -2.20 14.14
CA ALA A 234 -9.10 -2.14 12.70
C ALA A 234 -9.91 -1.00 12.08
N TRP A 235 -9.40 -0.42 10.99
CA TRP A 235 -10.18 0.48 10.15
C TRP A 235 -9.73 0.48 8.69
N ASP A 236 -10.63 0.83 7.78
CA ASP A 236 -10.34 1.12 6.38
C ASP A 236 -11.36 2.12 5.81
N ILE A 237 -11.02 2.72 4.68
CA ILE A 237 -11.88 3.65 3.95
C ILE A 237 -12.69 2.87 2.91
N SER A 238 -14.01 2.86 3.06
CA SER A 238 -14.87 2.07 2.18
C SER A 238 -14.97 2.69 0.77
N PRO A 239 -14.72 1.91 -0.29
CA PRO A 239 -14.99 2.36 -1.66
C PRO A 239 -16.49 2.48 -1.96
N LYS A 240 -17.34 1.72 -1.26
CA LYS A 240 -18.80 1.69 -1.46
C LYS A 240 -19.53 2.81 -0.75
N ALA A 241 -19.06 3.19 0.43
CA ALA A 241 -19.76 4.13 1.29
C ALA A 241 -19.24 5.56 1.10
N ASN A 242 -18.98 5.97 -0.14
CA ASN A 242 -18.50 7.32 -0.48
C ASN A 242 -17.26 7.77 0.32
N GLY A 243 -16.35 6.84 0.67
CA GLY A 243 -15.18 7.15 1.49
C GLY A 243 -15.45 7.27 2.99
N GLU A 244 -16.56 6.72 3.50
CA GLU A 244 -16.77 6.53 4.94
C GLU A 244 -15.67 5.66 5.55
N ILE A 245 -15.28 6.00 6.78
CA ILE A 245 -14.39 5.18 7.59
C ILE A 245 -15.23 4.05 8.18
N LEU A 246 -14.83 2.83 7.88
CA LEU A 246 -15.35 1.65 8.56
C LEU A 246 -14.32 1.19 9.58
N PHE A 247 -14.78 0.62 10.70
CA PHE A 247 -13.89 0.21 11.78
C PHE A 247 -14.46 -0.94 12.62
N SER A 248 -13.58 -1.69 13.29
CA SER A 248 -13.91 -2.63 14.37
C SER A 248 -13.48 -2.06 15.73
N LEU A 249 -13.98 -2.65 16.81
CA LEU A 249 -13.57 -2.30 18.17
C LEU A 249 -12.56 -3.32 18.68
N ALA A 250 -11.64 -2.91 19.56
CA ALA A 250 -10.71 -3.85 20.20
C ALA A 250 -11.40 -4.71 21.28
N THR A 251 -12.50 -4.20 21.83
CA THR A 251 -13.33 -4.90 22.83
C THR A 251 -14.80 -4.65 22.58
N ASP A 252 -15.64 -5.57 23.05
CA ASP A 252 -17.09 -5.39 23.04
C ASP A 252 -17.53 -4.10 23.74
N GLY A 253 -18.64 -3.53 23.29
CA GLY A 253 -19.20 -2.30 23.84
C GLY A 253 -20.72 -2.26 23.79
N VAL A 254 -21.31 -1.35 24.57
CA VAL A 254 -22.77 -1.12 24.56
C VAL A 254 -23.04 0.31 24.10
N SER A 255 -23.60 0.45 22.90
CA SER A 255 -24.01 1.71 22.31
C SER A 255 -25.46 2.02 22.68
N LYS A 256 -25.76 3.26 23.10
CA LYS A 256 -27.15 3.70 23.30
C LYS A 256 -27.95 3.73 21.99
N LYS A 257 -27.27 3.87 20.85
CA LYS A 257 -27.87 4.03 19.53
C LYS A 257 -28.17 2.69 18.85
N ILE A 258 -27.23 1.74 18.92
CA ILE A 258 -27.33 0.46 18.20
C ILE A 258 -27.29 -0.79 19.10
N GLY A 259 -27.25 -0.60 20.42
CA GLY A 259 -27.27 -1.68 21.40
C GLY A 259 -25.89 -2.34 21.59
N SER A 260 -25.89 -3.64 21.88
CA SER A 260 -24.65 -4.42 22.06
C SER A 260 -23.88 -4.48 20.75
N VAL A 261 -22.59 -4.18 20.80
CA VAL A 261 -21.64 -4.22 19.70
C VAL A 261 -20.51 -5.15 20.09
N THR A 262 -20.13 -6.04 19.19
CA THR A 262 -19.01 -6.96 19.42
C THR A 262 -17.74 -6.49 18.70
N HIS A 263 -16.56 -6.89 19.17
CA HIS A 263 -15.28 -6.66 18.47
C HIS A 263 -15.16 -7.40 17.12
N ASP A 264 -16.15 -8.23 16.77
CA ASP A 264 -16.31 -8.81 15.43
C ASP A 264 -17.18 -7.95 14.50
N ASP A 265 -17.87 -6.91 15.01
CA ASP A 265 -18.73 -6.04 14.20
C ASP A 265 -17.87 -5.06 13.38
N ILE A 266 -18.33 -4.74 12.16
CA ILE A 266 -17.81 -3.60 11.40
C ILE A 266 -18.83 -2.46 11.50
N LEU A 267 -18.35 -1.32 11.96
CA LEU A 267 -19.11 -0.10 12.19
C LEU A 267 -18.77 0.95 11.13
N SER A 268 -19.69 1.86 10.84
CA SER A 268 -19.45 3.04 10.01
C SER A 268 -19.33 4.28 10.88
N SER A 269 -18.41 5.18 10.55
CA SER A 269 -18.26 6.49 11.21
C SER A 269 -19.51 7.36 11.16
N THR A 270 -20.53 6.99 10.36
CA THR A 270 -21.86 7.61 10.37
C THR A 270 -22.78 7.13 11.51
N GLY A 271 -22.28 6.27 12.40
CA GLY A 271 -23.00 5.77 13.55
C GLY A 271 -24.01 4.67 13.22
N LYS A 272 -23.65 3.77 12.30
CA LYS A 272 -24.43 2.59 11.90
C LYS A 272 -23.56 1.35 12.00
N ARG A 273 -24.19 0.20 12.23
CA ARG A 273 -23.54 -1.09 12.00
C ARG A 273 -23.51 -1.39 10.49
N PHE A 274 -22.32 -1.59 9.94
CA PHE A 274 -22.12 -1.95 8.54
C PHE A 274 -22.23 -3.46 8.33
N LEU A 275 -21.61 -4.25 9.21
CA LEU A 275 -21.69 -5.71 9.19
C LEU A 275 -21.72 -6.27 10.62
N GLU A 276 -22.62 -7.23 10.86
CA GLU A 276 -22.67 -7.99 12.12
C GLU A 276 -21.59 -9.07 12.14
N GLY A 277 -20.83 -9.11 13.23
CA GLY A 277 -19.75 -10.06 13.43
C GLY A 277 -20.22 -11.51 13.39
N GLY A 278 -21.39 -11.80 13.96
CA GLY A 278 -22.00 -13.14 13.86
C GLY A 278 -22.25 -13.60 12.43
N ILE A 279 -22.55 -12.68 11.50
CA ILE A 279 -22.70 -12.99 10.07
C ILE A 279 -21.34 -13.26 9.45
N LEU A 280 -20.33 -12.46 9.77
CA LEU A 280 -18.97 -12.63 9.25
C LEU A 280 -18.34 -13.94 9.74
N MET A 281 -18.30 -14.15 11.06
CA MET A 281 -17.72 -15.32 11.71
C MET A 281 -18.51 -16.60 11.39
N GLY A 282 -19.82 -16.50 11.22
CA GLY A 282 -20.67 -17.62 10.80
C GLY A 282 -20.26 -18.20 9.43
N ARG A 283 -19.66 -17.40 8.54
CA ARG A 283 -19.16 -17.87 7.23
C ARG A 283 -17.89 -18.70 7.34
N LEU A 284 -17.13 -18.57 8.44
CA LEU A 284 -15.89 -19.32 8.66
C LEU A 284 -16.13 -20.77 9.09
N GLY A 285 -17.35 -21.14 9.49
CA GLY A 285 -17.68 -22.50 9.92
C GLY A 285 -16.88 -22.97 11.13
N LEU A 286 -16.82 -22.12 12.16
CA LEU A 286 -16.02 -22.37 13.37
C LEU A 286 -16.63 -23.48 14.23
N MET A 287 -15.77 -24.32 14.82
CA MET A 287 -16.18 -25.37 15.76
C MET A 287 -15.35 -25.31 17.07
N PRO A 288 -16.00 -25.15 18.23
CA PRO A 288 -17.44 -24.93 18.43
C PRO A 288 -17.91 -23.57 17.85
N PRO A 289 -19.21 -23.39 17.55
CA PRO A 289 -19.73 -22.25 16.77
C PRO A 289 -19.82 -20.91 17.53
N THR A 290 -18.92 -20.62 18.48
CA THR A 290 -19.03 -19.42 19.32
C THR A 290 -17.72 -18.79 19.85
N PRO A 291 -16.58 -18.79 19.13
CA PRO A 291 -15.52 -17.86 19.46
C PRO A 291 -15.79 -16.53 18.76
N HIS A 292 -15.92 -15.47 19.56
CA HIS A 292 -15.61 -14.13 19.07
C HIS A 292 -14.12 -14.12 18.77
N LEU A 293 -13.75 -13.88 17.52
CA LEU A 293 -12.35 -13.97 17.09
C LEU A 293 -11.66 -12.60 17.14
N GLY A 294 -12.43 -11.52 17.10
CA GLY A 294 -11.96 -10.16 16.92
C GLY A 294 -11.51 -9.91 15.48
N ILE A 295 -11.79 -8.72 14.97
CA ILE A 295 -11.19 -8.24 13.72
C ILE A 295 -10.01 -7.34 14.08
N ASP A 296 -8.81 -7.81 13.74
CA ASP A 296 -7.53 -7.14 14.06
C ASP A 296 -7.10 -6.17 12.94
N ALA A 297 -7.36 -6.56 11.68
CA ALA A 297 -7.19 -5.68 10.52
C ALA A 297 -8.18 -6.05 9.42
N PHE A 298 -8.55 -5.10 8.57
CA PHE A 298 -9.25 -5.41 7.32
C PHE A 298 -8.94 -4.40 6.22
N HIS A 299 -9.11 -4.85 4.97
CA HIS A 299 -8.89 -4.03 3.80
C HIS A 299 -9.83 -4.40 2.65
N PHE A 300 -10.45 -3.42 2.01
CA PHE A 300 -11.30 -3.64 0.83
C PHE A 300 -10.47 -3.98 -0.41
N ASN A 301 -10.62 -5.20 -0.92
CA ASN A 301 -9.99 -5.62 -2.18
C ASN A 301 -10.79 -5.15 -3.41
N SER A 302 -12.09 -4.88 -3.22
CA SER A 302 -13.06 -4.50 -4.23
C SER A 302 -14.27 -3.88 -3.52
N GLU A 303 -15.28 -3.47 -4.29
CA GLU A 303 -16.52 -2.97 -3.69
C GLU A 303 -17.24 -4.09 -2.89
N ASP A 304 -17.23 -5.33 -3.36
CA ASP A 304 -18.06 -6.42 -2.81
C ASP A 304 -17.36 -7.33 -1.80
N GLU A 305 -16.03 -7.25 -1.71
CA GLU A 305 -15.25 -8.15 -0.89
C GLU A 305 -14.17 -7.36 -0.14
N PHE A 306 -13.86 -7.85 1.05
CA PHE A 306 -12.74 -7.35 1.83
C PHE A 306 -12.00 -8.53 2.44
N LEU A 307 -10.72 -8.29 2.68
CA LEU A 307 -9.83 -9.18 3.41
C LEU A 307 -9.83 -8.76 4.87
N PHE A 308 -9.64 -9.70 5.79
CA PHE A 308 -9.45 -9.39 7.20
C PHE A 308 -8.55 -10.40 7.91
N SER A 309 -7.93 -9.98 9.00
CA SER A 309 -7.26 -10.81 10.00
C SER A 309 -8.09 -10.88 11.28
N ILE A 310 -7.70 -11.77 12.20
CA ILE A 310 -8.40 -12.03 13.45
C ILE A 310 -7.46 -11.92 14.64
N VAL A 311 -7.97 -11.65 15.84
CA VAL A 311 -7.11 -11.58 17.04
C VAL A 311 -6.85 -12.98 17.58
N ASN A 312 -7.93 -13.75 17.77
CA ASN A 312 -7.91 -15.07 18.39
C ASN A 312 -7.93 -16.18 17.34
N SER A 313 -7.24 -17.27 17.62
CA SER A 313 -7.24 -18.44 16.74
C SER A 313 -8.52 -19.27 16.88
N GLY A 314 -8.95 -19.91 15.79
CA GLY A 314 -10.16 -20.73 15.77
C GLY A 314 -10.08 -21.86 14.75
N PHE A 315 -10.65 -23.03 15.08
CA PHE A 315 -10.73 -24.14 14.14
C PHE A 315 -11.94 -23.98 13.20
N SER A 316 -11.67 -23.95 11.89
CA SER A 316 -12.69 -23.94 10.84
C SER A 316 -12.94 -25.37 10.37
N GLU A 317 -14.12 -25.92 10.66
CA GLU A 317 -14.52 -27.26 10.24
C GLU A 317 -14.73 -27.32 8.72
N THR A 318 -15.30 -26.27 8.14
CA THR A 318 -15.55 -26.16 6.69
C THR A 318 -14.27 -26.20 5.86
N GLN A 319 -13.18 -25.69 6.41
CA GLN A 319 -11.86 -25.67 5.76
C GLN A 319 -10.91 -26.75 6.28
N GLY A 320 -11.22 -27.39 7.41
CA GLY A 320 -10.37 -28.39 8.04
C GLY A 320 -9.03 -27.86 8.54
N ILE A 321 -8.96 -26.58 8.93
CA ILE A 321 -7.72 -25.90 9.34
C ILE A 321 -7.94 -25.04 10.60
N THR A 322 -6.88 -24.83 11.37
CA THR A 322 -6.85 -23.77 12.39
C THR A 322 -6.50 -22.44 11.73
N LEU A 323 -7.36 -21.45 11.91
CA LEU A 323 -7.14 -20.06 11.54
C LEU A 323 -6.37 -19.36 12.67
N ASN A 324 -5.39 -18.54 12.31
CA ASN A 324 -4.56 -17.79 13.25
C ASN A 324 -4.61 -16.29 12.93
N GLY A 325 -4.13 -15.43 13.82
CA GLY A 325 -4.26 -13.99 13.64
C GLY A 325 -3.40 -13.35 12.54
N ALA A 326 -2.42 -14.07 12.02
CA ALA A 326 -1.70 -13.68 10.81
C ALA A 326 -2.21 -14.34 9.52
N ASP A 327 -3.34 -15.04 9.56
CA ASP A 327 -4.01 -15.49 8.34
C ASP A 327 -4.89 -14.36 7.78
N LEU A 328 -4.88 -14.20 6.46
CA LEU A 328 -5.80 -13.31 5.76
C LEU A 328 -6.99 -14.11 5.24
N LEU A 329 -8.19 -13.63 5.56
CA LEU A 329 -9.47 -14.28 5.30
C LEU A 329 -10.30 -13.39 4.37
N LEU A 330 -11.05 -13.99 3.46
CA LEU A 330 -12.06 -13.26 2.67
C LEU A 330 -13.34 -13.13 3.50
N SER A 331 -14.02 -12.00 3.38
CA SER A 331 -15.33 -11.77 4.00
C SER A 331 -16.41 -12.77 3.56
N SER A 332 -16.16 -13.51 2.48
CA SER A 332 -16.96 -14.64 1.98
C SER A 332 -16.79 -15.94 2.79
N GLY A 333 -15.80 -16.03 3.68
CA GLY A 333 -15.61 -17.14 4.63
C GLY A 333 -14.46 -18.10 4.31
N SER A 334 -13.67 -17.83 3.27
CA SER A 334 -12.52 -18.66 2.89
C SER A 334 -11.18 -18.01 3.23
N LEU A 335 -10.18 -18.82 3.55
CA LEU A 335 -8.79 -18.41 3.66
C LEU A 335 -8.26 -17.86 2.32
N PHE A 336 -7.72 -16.65 2.35
CA PHE A 336 -6.99 -16.05 1.24
C PHE A 336 -5.50 -16.42 1.29
N LEU A 337 -4.85 -16.16 2.43
CA LEU A 337 -3.41 -16.37 2.60
C LEU A 337 -3.08 -16.83 4.01
N LYS A 338 -2.29 -17.90 4.13
CA LYS A 338 -1.74 -18.34 5.42
C LYS A 338 -0.60 -17.44 5.88
N SER A 339 -0.52 -17.23 7.19
CA SER A 339 0.62 -16.61 7.89
C SER A 339 1.97 -17.16 7.44
N ASP A 340 2.14 -18.48 7.32
CA ASP A 340 3.38 -19.12 6.85
C ASP A 340 3.80 -18.67 5.45
N LYS A 341 2.83 -18.38 4.58
CA LYS A 341 3.08 -17.89 3.23
C LYS A 341 3.35 -16.40 3.22
N LEU A 342 2.68 -15.63 4.07
CA LEU A 342 2.91 -14.18 4.20
C LEU A 342 4.32 -13.89 4.72
N LEU A 343 4.74 -14.63 5.75
CA LEU A 343 6.02 -14.43 6.44
C LEU A 343 7.16 -15.27 5.84
N LYS A 344 6.93 -16.02 4.75
CA LYS A 344 7.91 -16.97 4.18
C LYS A 344 9.26 -16.35 3.81
N ASN A 345 9.26 -15.06 3.48
CA ASN A 345 10.45 -14.33 3.04
C ASN A 345 11.21 -13.69 4.21
N PHE A 346 10.73 -13.87 5.44
CA PHE A 346 11.38 -13.42 6.68
C PHE A 346 12.01 -14.62 7.41
N SER A 347 13.22 -14.44 7.89
CA SER A 347 14.03 -15.46 8.57
C SER A 347 13.81 -15.41 10.08
N MET A 348 12.61 -15.78 10.51
CA MET A 348 12.23 -15.83 11.92
C MET A 348 12.94 -16.97 12.68
N PRO A 349 13.22 -16.81 13.99
CA PRO A 349 13.72 -17.91 14.81
C PRO A 349 12.63 -18.97 15.02
N GLU A 350 13.01 -20.25 15.09
CA GLU A 350 12.06 -21.38 15.16
C GLU A 350 11.18 -21.38 16.42
N ASN A 351 11.60 -20.71 17.50
CA ASN A 351 10.92 -20.71 18.80
C ASN A 351 10.09 -19.44 19.06
N VAL A 352 9.88 -18.59 18.05
CA VAL A 352 9.10 -17.36 18.20
C VAL A 352 7.66 -17.64 17.76
N ASN A 353 6.69 -17.29 18.61
CA ASN A 353 5.28 -17.29 18.23
C ASN A 353 5.10 -16.33 17.06
N LYS A 354 4.34 -16.74 16.04
CA LYS A 354 4.09 -15.87 14.90
C LYS A 354 3.28 -14.65 15.36
N PRO A 355 3.73 -13.43 15.06
CA PRO A 355 2.99 -12.22 15.37
C PRO A 355 1.68 -12.15 14.58
N ASN A 356 0.66 -11.47 15.11
CA ASN A 356 -0.59 -11.20 14.40
C ASN A 356 -0.45 -10.01 13.45
N ILE A 357 -1.40 -9.86 12.53
CA ILE A 357 -1.46 -8.73 11.60
C ILE A 357 -2.35 -7.63 12.16
N ASP A 358 -1.71 -6.51 12.47
CA ASP A 358 -2.30 -5.29 13.04
C ASP A 358 -2.78 -4.29 11.97
N GLY A 359 -2.36 -4.50 10.71
CA GLY A 359 -2.74 -3.65 9.59
C GLY A 359 -2.18 -4.20 8.28
N PHE A 360 -2.90 -4.05 7.17
CA PHE A 360 -2.37 -4.43 5.87
C PHE A 360 -3.05 -3.72 4.69
N PHE A 361 -2.37 -3.73 3.56
CA PHE A 361 -2.84 -3.23 2.27
C PHE A 361 -2.46 -4.22 1.17
N LEU A 362 -3.41 -4.59 0.31
CA LEU A 362 -3.18 -5.49 -0.82
C LEU A 362 -2.98 -4.68 -2.10
N TRP A 363 -1.78 -4.74 -2.67
CA TRP A 363 -1.48 -4.10 -3.94
C TRP A 363 -2.08 -4.88 -5.13
N PRO A 364 -2.42 -4.20 -6.25
CA PRO A 364 -2.95 -4.87 -7.44
C PRO A 364 -2.05 -5.96 -8.05
N ASN A 365 -0.74 -5.91 -7.77
CA ASN A 365 0.21 -6.93 -8.21
C ASN A 365 0.23 -8.18 -7.30
N GLY A 366 -0.54 -8.18 -6.21
CA GLY A 366 -0.61 -9.25 -5.21
C GLY A 366 0.38 -9.12 -4.05
N GLU A 367 1.23 -8.10 -4.06
CA GLU A 367 2.09 -7.79 -2.91
C GLU A 367 1.24 -7.27 -1.75
N ILE A 368 1.58 -7.67 -0.53
CA ILE A 368 0.90 -7.20 0.68
C ILE A 368 1.91 -6.38 1.47
N TRP A 369 1.51 -5.15 1.80
CA TRP A 369 2.18 -4.39 2.85
C TRP A 369 1.44 -4.60 4.16
N PHE A 370 2.14 -4.85 5.25
CA PHE A 370 1.51 -5.19 6.52
C PHE A 370 2.34 -4.73 7.73
N SER A 371 1.67 -4.49 8.85
CA SER A 371 2.26 -4.30 10.17
C SER A 371 1.92 -5.50 11.06
N LEU A 372 2.66 -5.58 12.17
CA LEU A 372 2.54 -6.68 13.13
C LEU A 372 2.33 -6.12 14.54
N ASP A 373 1.58 -6.88 15.34
CA ASP A 373 1.28 -6.58 16.75
C ASP A 373 2.50 -6.70 17.67
N SER A 374 3.49 -7.48 17.25
CA SER A 374 4.68 -7.81 18.02
C SER A 374 5.91 -7.94 17.12
N GLY A 375 7.05 -7.57 17.69
CA GLY A 375 8.34 -7.58 16.99
C GLY A 375 9.03 -8.94 17.02
N PHE A 376 9.99 -9.14 16.11
CA PHE A 376 10.85 -10.31 16.07
C PHE A 376 12.24 -9.99 15.51
N GLU A 377 13.21 -10.85 15.78
CA GLU A 377 14.55 -10.75 15.21
C GLU A 377 14.63 -11.53 13.90
N ASP A 378 14.82 -10.85 12.78
CA ASP A 378 15.10 -11.44 11.48
C ASP A 378 16.60 -11.64 11.30
N LYS A 379 17.03 -12.83 10.88
CA LYS A 379 18.47 -13.14 10.69
C LYS A 379 19.17 -12.23 9.68
N ASN A 380 18.46 -11.68 8.70
CA ASN A 380 19.01 -10.88 7.61
C ASN A 380 18.74 -9.38 7.80
N LEU A 381 17.58 -9.02 8.36
CA LEU A 381 17.12 -7.64 8.50
C LEU A 381 17.34 -7.08 9.91
N GLY A 382 17.72 -7.92 10.87
CA GLY A 382 17.86 -7.56 12.28
C GLY A 382 16.49 -7.44 12.97
N TRP A 383 16.43 -6.60 14.00
CA TRP A 383 15.20 -6.39 14.75
C TRP A 383 14.12 -5.71 13.89
N ILE A 384 12.96 -6.35 13.80
CA ILE A 384 11.73 -5.83 13.24
C ILE A 384 10.81 -5.50 14.41
N SER A 385 10.43 -4.22 14.52
CA SER A 385 9.56 -3.75 15.60
C SER A 385 8.08 -3.94 15.23
N HIS A 386 7.23 -3.97 16.25
CA HIS A 386 5.79 -3.75 16.05
C HIS A 386 5.56 -2.40 15.37
N GLY A 387 4.56 -2.33 14.49
CA GLY A 387 4.26 -1.14 13.68
C GLY A 387 5.27 -0.82 12.56
N ASP A 388 6.36 -1.58 12.38
CA ASP A 388 7.12 -1.51 11.13
C ASP A 388 6.22 -1.96 9.97
N ILE A 389 6.32 -1.29 8.81
CA ILE A 389 5.61 -1.70 7.60
C ILE A 389 6.51 -2.64 6.81
N LEU A 390 6.03 -3.85 6.62
CA LEU A 390 6.71 -4.94 5.95
C LEU A 390 6.08 -5.22 4.60
N SER A 391 6.86 -5.72 3.65
CA SER A 391 6.36 -6.26 2.39
C SER A 391 6.38 -7.79 2.41
N SER A 392 5.36 -8.42 1.82
CA SER A 392 5.33 -9.87 1.58
C SER A 392 6.50 -10.36 0.73
N GLU A 393 7.22 -9.46 0.05
CA GLU A 393 8.44 -9.76 -0.71
C GLU A 393 9.72 -9.82 0.17
N GLY A 394 9.62 -9.65 1.50
CA GLY A 394 10.71 -9.92 2.44
C GLY A 394 11.62 -8.73 2.75
N TYR A 395 11.07 -7.52 2.82
CA TYR A 395 11.83 -6.33 3.21
C TYR A 395 10.98 -5.38 4.05
N VAL A 396 11.65 -4.51 4.81
CA VAL A 396 11.02 -3.43 5.57
C VAL A 396 10.77 -2.25 4.62
N VAL A 397 9.50 -1.88 4.45
CA VAL A 397 9.06 -0.73 3.64
C VAL A 397 9.36 0.56 4.40
N LEU A 398 8.92 0.66 5.66
CA LEU A 398 9.13 1.80 6.54
C LEU A 398 9.29 1.32 7.98
N LYS A 399 10.15 1.97 8.76
CA LYS A 399 10.22 1.72 10.20
C LYS A 399 9.12 2.50 10.92
N ASN A 400 8.66 1.97 12.05
CA ASN A 400 7.66 2.64 12.90
C ASN A 400 8.09 4.08 13.23
N LEU A 401 9.35 4.27 13.63
CA LEU A 401 9.90 5.59 13.94
C LEU A 401 9.82 6.55 12.74
N ASP A 402 10.01 6.04 11.52
CA ASP A 402 9.97 6.86 10.31
C ASP A 402 8.57 7.39 10.00
N LEU A 403 7.51 6.66 10.39
CA LEU A 403 6.13 7.10 10.25
C LEU A 403 5.82 8.32 11.13
N LEU A 404 6.51 8.44 12.28
CA LEU A 404 6.30 9.49 13.27
C LEU A 404 7.26 10.68 13.12
N ASN A 405 8.27 10.60 12.25
CA ASN A 405 9.30 11.64 12.10
C ASN A 405 8.71 13.06 11.91
N HIS A 406 7.66 13.20 11.09
CA HIS A 406 7.03 14.50 10.84
C HIS A 406 6.27 15.08 12.04
N PHE A 407 5.91 14.24 13.02
CA PHE A 407 5.32 14.71 14.27
C PHE A 407 6.39 15.10 15.30
N SER A 408 7.57 14.46 15.24
CA SER A 408 8.64 14.62 16.23
C SER A 408 8.09 14.50 17.67
N PRO A 409 7.49 13.35 18.02
CA PRO A 409 6.75 13.16 19.26
C PRO A 409 7.59 13.17 20.54
#